data_AF-A0A2T1LTY9-F1
#
_entry.id   AF-A0A2T1LTY9-F1
#
_cell.length_a   1.000
_cell.length_b   1.000
_cell.length_c   1.000
_cell.angle_alpha   90.00
_cell.angle_beta   90.00
_cell.angle_gamma   90.00
#
_symmetry.space_group_name_H-M   'P 1'
#
loop_
_entity.id
_entity.type
_entity.pdbx_description
1 polymer ?
#
loop_
_entity_poly.entity_id
_entity_poly.type
_entity_poly.pdbx_seq_one_letter_code
_entity_poly.pdbx_strand_id
1 'polypeptide(L)'
;MILILTNDDGIDAPRIQALQQAVNGTGIIVAPTGQFSGCGHQVTTHQPLRLHHRALMLSEQVLYIYLDELLDFSDTSLAVGVVQLVVGSQQRAREKAKPLLERTISELTDEALKQKVIELIERILIYKFTNLTREELEAMFSISDLKETRFYQEGKLEGKLKGKLEGKLESIPRLLALGLNVEQIAQALDLEIVQVQQVVDSLSNNQEN
;
A
#
# COMPACT_ATOMS: atom_id res chain seq x y z
N MET A 1 -7.93 -11.02 -28.22
CA MET A 1 -8.07 -10.83 -26.76
C MET A 1 -8.38 -9.37 -26.49
N ILE A 2 -9.61 -9.03 -26.10
CA ILE A 2 -9.99 -7.69 -25.65
C ILE A 2 -9.93 -7.67 -24.14
N LEU A 3 -8.88 -7.08 -23.60
CA LEU A 3 -8.72 -6.81 -22.18
C LEU A 3 -9.43 -5.50 -21.85
N ILE A 4 -10.31 -5.43 -20.85
CA ILE A 4 -10.86 -4.15 -20.37
C ILE A 4 -10.10 -3.72 -19.14
N LEU A 5 -9.46 -2.54 -19.21
CA LEU A 5 -8.77 -1.92 -18.10
C LEU A 5 -9.65 -0.82 -17.52
N THR A 6 -9.87 -0.84 -16.21
CA THR A 6 -10.63 0.18 -15.48
C THR A 6 -9.94 0.54 -14.17
N ASN A 7 -10.21 1.74 -13.66
CA ASN A 7 -9.78 2.22 -12.35
C ASN A 7 -10.81 3.20 -11.79
N ASP A 8 -10.60 3.63 -10.54
CA ASP A 8 -11.34 4.70 -9.86
C ASP A 8 -10.62 6.05 -9.94
N ASP A 9 -9.32 6.07 -10.24
CA ASP A 9 -8.53 7.31 -10.33
C ASP A 9 -8.79 8.14 -11.60
N GLY A 10 -9.37 7.52 -12.63
CA GLY A 10 -9.69 8.16 -13.89
C GLY A 10 -8.81 7.73 -15.08
N ILE A 11 -9.32 8.03 -16.29
CA ILE A 11 -8.79 7.61 -17.59
C ILE A 11 -7.38 8.13 -17.87
N ASP A 12 -7.03 9.29 -17.32
CA ASP A 12 -5.72 9.93 -17.50
C ASP A 12 -4.74 9.60 -16.36
N ALA A 13 -5.11 8.69 -15.44
CA ALA A 13 -4.27 8.34 -14.31
C ALA A 13 -2.98 7.58 -14.76
N PRO A 14 -1.80 7.91 -14.19
CA PRO A 14 -0.55 7.23 -14.56
C PRO A 14 -0.58 5.70 -14.33
N ARG A 15 -1.37 5.24 -13.35
CA ARG A 15 -1.42 3.82 -12.98
C ARG A 15 -2.13 2.95 -14.01
N ILE A 16 -3.23 3.42 -14.60
CA ILE A 16 -3.94 2.65 -15.64
C ILE A 16 -3.14 2.61 -16.94
N GLN A 17 -2.35 3.66 -17.22
CA GLN A 17 -1.39 3.67 -18.31
C GLN A 17 -0.25 2.67 -18.09
N ALA A 18 0.31 2.61 -16.88
CA ALA A 18 1.33 1.61 -16.53
C ALA A 18 0.79 0.17 -16.64
N LEU A 19 -0.46 -0.05 -16.24
CA LEU A 19 -1.13 -1.34 -16.39
C LEU A 19 -1.35 -1.68 -17.87
N GLN A 20 -1.74 -0.71 -18.70
CA GLN A 20 -1.85 -0.89 -20.15
C GLN A 20 -0.50 -1.27 -20.79
N GLN A 21 0.59 -0.66 -20.34
CA GLN A 21 1.94 -1.01 -20.81
C GLN A 21 2.35 -2.42 -20.36
N ALA A 22 2.02 -2.81 -19.13
CA ALA A 22 2.30 -4.15 -18.60
C ALA A 22 1.59 -5.27 -19.36
N VAL A 23 0.47 -4.96 -20.02
CA VAL A 23 -0.26 -5.87 -20.92
C VAL A 23 0.08 -5.64 -22.40
N ASN A 24 1.27 -5.11 -22.67
CA ASN A 24 1.80 -4.86 -24.02
C ASN A 24 0.89 -3.97 -24.89
N GLY A 25 0.23 -2.97 -24.29
CA GLY A 25 -0.68 -2.08 -25.00
C GLY A 25 -2.01 -2.73 -25.43
N THR A 26 -2.22 -4.00 -25.08
CA THR A 26 -3.37 -4.78 -25.52
C THR A 26 -4.53 -4.60 -24.54
N GLY A 27 -5.55 -3.84 -24.94
CA GLY A 27 -6.77 -3.65 -24.14
C GLY A 27 -7.53 -2.36 -24.45
N ILE A 28 -8.83 -2.37 -24.14
CA ILE A 28 -9.72 -1.21 -24.13
C ILE A 28 -9.69 -0.62 -22.72
N ILE A 29 -9.37 0.66 -22.59
CA ILE A 29 -9.49 1.35 -21.31
C ILE A 29 -10.89 1.93 -21.18
N VAL A 30 -11.60 1.57 -20.12
CA VAL A 30 -12.88 2.16 -19.73
C VAL A 30 -12.70 2.65 -18.29
N ALA A 31 -12.62 3.96 -18.12
CA ALA A 31 -12.37 4.59 -16.82
C ALA A 31 -13.11 5.93 -16.71
N PRO A 32 -13.40 6.41 -15.49
CA PRO A 32 -14.06 7.69 -15.30
C PRO A 32 -13.21 8.86 -15.84
N THR A 33 -13.84 9.98 -16.16
CA THR A 33 -13.13 11.19 -16.62
C THR A 33 -12.37 11.91 -15.50
N GLY A 34 -12.56 11.53 -14.25
CA GLY A 34 -11.91 12.11 -13.07
C GLY A 34 -11.84 11.10 -11.92
N GLN A 35 -11.34 11.54 -10.76
CA GLN A 35 -11.14 10.68 -9.60
C GLN A 35 -12.45 10.42 -8.84
N PHE A 36 -12.72 9.14 -8.55
CA PHE A 36 -13.83 8.65 -7.73
C PHE A 36 -13.35 7.76 -6.56
N SER A 37 -12.09 7.89 -6.17
CA SER A 37 -11.53 7.16 -5.04
C SER A 37 -12.32 7.42 -3.76
N GLY A 38 -12.70 6.36 -3.06
CA GLY A 38 -13.44 6.45 -1.78
C GLY A 38 -14.96 6.64 -1.91
N CYS A 39 -15.52 6.65 -3.13
CA CYS A 39 -16.97 6.78 -3.32
C CYS A 39 -17.78 5.49 -3.05
N GLY A 40 -17.11 4.36 -2.79
CA GLY A 40 -17.74 3.04 -2.62
C GLY A 40 -18.27 2.45 -3.94
N HIS A 41 -19.05 1.37 -3.86
CA HIS A 41 -19.66 0.73 -5.04
C HIS A 41 -21.01 1.36 -5.38
N GLN A 42 -20.99 2.55 -5.99
CA GLN A 42 -22.20 3.25 -6.43
C GLN A 42 -22.48 3.01 -7.90
N VAL A 43 -23.76 2.87 -8.25
CA VAL A 43 -24.23 2.69 -9.64
C VAL A 43 -25.14 3.84 -10.01
N THR A 44 -24.90 4.46 -11.16
CA THR A 44 -25.75 5.53 -11.69
C THR A 44 -27.04 4.95 -12.25
N THR A 45 -28.17 5.15 -11.56
CA THR A 45 -29.50 4.65 -11.98
C THR A 45 -30.50 5.74 -12.36
N HIS A 46 -30.24 7.00 -11.98
CA HIS A 46 -31.19 8.11 -12.12
C HIS A 46 -30.88 9.07 -13.27
N GLN A 47 -29.79 8.84 -14.00
CA GLN A 47 -29.38 9.68 -15.14
C GLN A 47 -28.65 8.83 -16.19
N PRO A 48 -28.69 9.22 -17.48
CA PRO A 48 -27.97 8.53 -18.53
C PRO A 48 -26.45 8.62 -18.35
N LEU A 49 -25.74 7.52 -18.65
CA LEU A 49 -24.28 7.52 -18.73
C LEU A 49 -23.84 8.17 -20.05
N ARG A 50 -22.93 9.15 -19.97
CA ARG A 50 -22.30 9.74 -21.15
C ARG A 50 -20.99 9.02 -21.44
N LEU A 51 -20.87 8.45 -22.64
CA LEU A 51 -19.66 7.79 -23.10
C LEU A 51 -18.88 8.71 -24.05
N HIS A 52 -17.61 8.95 -23.75
CA HIS A 52 -16.70 9.71 -24.61
C HIS A 52 -15.70 8.73 -25.25
N HIS A 53 -15.84 8.47 -26.54
CA HIS A 53 -14.95 7.57 -27.25
C HIS A 53 -13.64 8.29 -27.63
N ARG A 54 -12.52 7.84 -27.07
CA ARG A 54 -11.17 8.30 -27.42
C ARG A 54 -10.52 7.19 -28.27
N ALA A 55 -10.52 7.36 -29.59
CA ALA A 55 -10.33 6.25 -30.54
C ALA A 55 -8.95 5.59 -30.51
N LEU A 56 -8.91 4.26 -30.51
CA LEU A 56 -7.93 3.42 -31.20
C LEU A 56 -8.63 2.15 -31.71
N MET A 57 -8.50 1.88 -33.02
CA MET A 57 -9.01 0.71 -33.74
C MET A 57 -8.50 -0.59 -33.11
N LEU A 58 -9.34 -1.63 -32.94
CA LEU A 58 -8.91 -3.04 -32.85
C LEU A 58 -10.07 -4.06 -32.98
N SER A 59 -9.78 -5.15 -33.69
CA SER A 59 -10.67 -6.28 -34.04
C SER A 59 -10.82 -7.34 -32.94
N GLU A 60 -11.86 -8.16 -33.08
CA GLU A 60 -12.48 -9.06 -32.10
C GLU A 60 -11.66 -10.28 -31.62
N GLN A 61 -11.76 -10.56 -30.32
CA GLN A 61 -11.90 -11.89 -29.66
C GLN A 61 -11.78 -11.65 -28.13
N VAL A 62 -12.84 -11.91 -27.35
CA VAL A 62 -12.95 -11.58 -25.91
C VAL A 62 -12.69 -12.81 -25.03
N LEU A 63 -11.94 -12.65 -23.94
CA LEU A 63 -11.80 -13.61 -22.83
C LEU A 63 -12.25 -12.92 -21.55
N TYR A 64 -13.23 -13.48 -20.84
CA TYR A 64 -13.74 -12.95 -19.58
C TYR A 64 -12.89 -13.49 -18.41
N ILE A 65 -12.39 -12.60 -17.56
CA ILE A 65 -11.67 -12.96 -16.32
C ILE A 65 -12.38 -12.24 -15.17
N TYR A 66 -13.02 -13.02 -14.30
CA TYR A 66 -13.70 -12.52 -13.11
C TYR A 66 -12.75 -12.56 -11.91
N LEU A 67 -12.62 -11.44 -11.18
CA LEU A 67 -11.66 -11.30 -10.08
C LEU A 67 -11.95 -12.24 -8.90
N ASP A 68 -13.21 -12.61 -8.72
CA ASP A 68 -13.72 -13.59 -7.77
C ASP A 68 -13.62 -15.04 -8.26
N GLU A 69 -13.36 -15.28 -9.55
CA GLU A 69 -13.10 -16.60 -10.13
C GLU A 69 -11.59 -16.90 -10.30
N LEU A 70 -10.72 -15.90 -10.08
CA LEU A 70 -9.25 -16.05 -10.01
C LEU A 70 -8.77 -16.90 -8.81
N LEU A 71 -9.65 -17.69 -8.20
CA LEU A 71 -9.36 -18.51 -7.03
C LEU A 71 -8.60 -19.80 -7.37
N ASP A 72 -8.34 -20.07 -8.65
CA ASP A 72 -7.48 -21.17 -9.08
C ASP A 72 -6.03 -20.68 -9.22
N PHE A 73 -5.16 -21.15 -8.32
CA PHE A 73 -3.76 -20.73 -8.20
C PHE A 73 -2.80 -21.69 -8.93
N SER A 74 -3.21 -22.26 -10.05
CA SER A 74 -2.38 -23.09 -10.93
C SER A 74 -1.62 -22.22 -11.94
N ASP A 75 -0.28 -22.31 -11.96
CA ASP A 75 0.67 -21.73 -12.95
C ASP A 75 0.18 -20.52 -13.76
N THR A 76 -0.29 -19.50 -13.04
CA THR A 76 -0.68 -18.22 -13.60
C THR A 76 0.53 -17.29 -13.71
N SER A 77 0.45 -16.34 -14.64
CA SER A 77 1.49 -15.30 -14.83
C SER A 77 1.76 -14.53 -13.53
N LEU A 78 2.96 -13.93 -13.40
CA LEU A 78 3.32 -13.09 -12.24
C LEU A 78 2.25 -12.03 -11.95
N ALA A 79 1.72 -11.37 -12.98
CA ALA A 79 0.68 -10.35 -12.84
C ALA A 79 -0.60 -10.89 -12.18
N VAL A 80 -1.06 -12.07 -12.61
CA VAL A 80 -2.23 -12.72 -12.01
C VAL A 80 -1.93 -13.16 -10.57
N GLY A 81 -0.73 -13.67 -10.30
CA GLY A 81 -0.30 -14.01 -8.94
C GLY A 81 -0.34 -12.81 -7.99
N VAL A 82 0.10 -11.63 -8.44
CA VAL A 82 0.02 -10.39 -7.66
C VAL A 82 -1.43 -10.01 -7.37
N VAL A 83 -2.32 -10.08 -8.38
CA VAL A 83 -3.75 -9.79 -8.21
C VAL A 83 -4.39 -10.79 -7.23
N GLN A 84 -4.03 -12.07 -7.32
CA GLN A 84 -4.49 -13.11 -6.40
C GLN A 84 -4.09 -12.84 -4.94
N LEU A 85 -2.92 -12.23 -4.69
CA LEU A 85 -2.56 -11.78 -3.35
C LEU A 85 -3.47 -10.66 -2.84
N VAL A 86 -4.03 -9.82 -3.70
CA VAL A 86 -4.97 -8.75 -3.31
C VAL A 86 -6.35 -9.32 -2.99
N VAL A 87 -6.89 -10.20 -3.82
CA VAL A 87 -8.27 -10.71 -3.67
C VAL A 87 -8.37 -11.95 -2.77
N GLY A 88 -7.31 -12.75 -2.65
CA GLY A 88 -7.32 -14.01 -1.91
C GLY A 88 -7.44 -13.85 -0.39
N SER A 89 -7.78 -14.93 0.34
CA SER A 89 -7.79 -14.92 1.80
C SER A 89 -6.38 -14.76 2.39
N GLN A 90 -6.28 -14.37 3.67
CA GLN A 90 -4.99 -14.33 4.38
C GLN A 90 -4.25 -15.68 4.32
N GLN A 91 -4.97 -16.80 4.46
CA GLN A 91 -4.37 -18.13 4.36
C GLN A 91 -3.79 -18.42 2.98
N ARG A 92 -4.52 -18.10 1.90
CA ARG A 92 -4.02 -18.29 0.53
C ARG A 92 -2.83 -17.38 0.23
N ALA A 93 -2.86 -16.14 0.71
CA ALA A 93 -1.72 -15.24 0.62
C ALA A 93 -0.49 -15.80 1.35
N ARG A 94 -0.66 -16.44 2.53
CA ARG A 94 0.42 -17.14 3.24
C ARG A 94 1.08 -18.21 2.37
N GLU A 95 0.27 -19.02 1.71
CA GLU A 95 0.73 -20.15 0.89
C GLU A 95 1.42 -19.71 -0.41
N LYS A 96 0.99 -18.58 -1.00
CA LYS A 96 1.35 -18.19 -2.37
C LYS A 96 2.34 -17.03 -2.49
N ALA A 97 2.52 -16.22 -1.44
CA ALA A 97 3.40 -15.06 -1.51
C ALA A 97 4.86 -15.44 -1.74
N LYS A 98 5.37 -16.44 -1.01
CA LYS A 98 6.77 -16.89 -1.16
C LYS A 98 7.05 -17.45 -2.57
N PRO A 99 6.26 -18.40 -3.12
CA PRO A 99 6.44 -18.86 -4.49
C PRO A 99 6.38 -17.72 -5.53
N LEU A 100 5.49 -16.75 -5.34
CA LEU A 100 5.37 -15.62 -6.26
C LEU A 100 6.60 -14.72 -6.24
N LEU A 101 7.19 -14.48 -5.07
CA LEU A 101 8.42 -13.70 -4.94
C LEU A 101 9.63 -14.42 -5.54
N GLU A 102 9.77 -15.72 -5.26
CA GLU A 102 10.83 -16.55 -5.86
C GLU A 102 10.74 -16.51 -7.40
N ARG A 103 9.53 -16.64 -7.95
CA ARG A 103 9.28 -16.49 -9.39
C ARG A 103 9.57 -15.08 -9.89
N THR A 104 9.22 -14.04 -9.13
CA THR A 104 9.52 -12.65 -9.50
C THR A 104 11.04 -12.42 -9.61
N ILE A 105 11.82 -12.97 -8.69
CA ILE A 105 13.28 -12.87 -8.67
C ILE A 105 13.91 -13.62 -9.85
N SER A 106 13.37 -14.79 -10.19
CA SER A 106 13.94 -15.69 -11.20
C SER A 106 13.43 -15.45 -12.64
N GLU A 107 12.19 -15.03 -12.83
CA GLU A 107 11.58 -14.82 -14.16
C GLU A 107 11.83 -13.41 -14.72
N LEU A 108 11.99 -12.38 -13.86
CA LEU A 108 12.23 -11.01 -14.33
C LEU A 108 13.73 -10.73 -14.53
N THR A 109 14.08 -10.26 -15.72
CA THR A 109 15.45 -9.87 -16.08
C THR A 109 15.71 -8.37 -15.92
N ASP A 110 14.66 -7.55 -16.03
CA ASP A 110 14.75 -6.11 -15.73
C ASP A 110 14.76 -5.89 -14.22
N GLU A 111 15.91 -5.48 -13.70
CA GLU A 111 16.11 -5.22 -12.26
C GLU A 111 15.23 -4.08 -11.73
N ALA A 112 14.96 -3.04 -12.52
CA ALA A 112 14.12 -1.94 -12.08
C ALA A 112 12.65 -2.37 -11.98
N LEU A 113 12.18 -3.20 -12.91
CA LEU A 113 10.84 -3.79 -12.86
C LEU A 113 10.73 -4.81 -11.72
N LYS A 114 11.73 -5.69 -11.57
CA LYS A 114 11.81 -6.69 -10.50
C LYS A 114 11.66 -6.04 -9.12
N GLN A 115 12.44 -5.00 -8.85
CA GLN A 115 12.37 -4.26 -7.58
C GLN A 115 10.97 -3.65 -7.34
N LYS A 116 10.36 -3.04 -8.37
CA LYS A 116 9.00 -2.48 -8.26
C LYS A 116 7.94 -3.55 -7.97
N VAL A 117 8.06 -4.74 -8.56
CA VAL A 117 7.11 -5.84 -8.34
C VAL A 117 7.28 -6.42 -6.93
N ILE A 118 8.51 -6.59 -6.46
CA ILE A 118 8.79 -7.03 -5.07
C ILE A 118 8.22 -6.02 -4.07
N GLU A 119 8.46 -4.72 -4.28
CA GLU A 119 7.89 -3.62 -3.46
C GLU A 119 6.35 -3.66 -3.43
N LEU A 120 5.72 -3.93 -4.58
CA LEU A 120 4.26 -4.06 -4.66
C LEU A 120 3.75 -5.26 -3.86
N ILE A 121 4.39 -6.42 -4.01
CA ILE A 121 4.04 -7.62 -3.25
C ILE A 121 4.18 -7.36 -1.75
N GLU A 122 5.28 -6.76 -1.30
CA GLU A 122 5.49 -6.39 0.10
C GLU A 122 4.35 -5.51 0.63
N ARG A 123 3.98 -4.48 -0.13
CA ARG A 123 2.94 -3.54 0.27
C ARG A 123 1.57 -4.22 0.37
N ILE A 124 1.27 -5.15 -0.54
CA ILE A 124 0.03 -5.96 -0.46
C ILE A 124 0.04 -6.82 0.81
N LEU A 125 1.16 -7.45 1.16
CA LEU A 125 1.26 -8.28 2.36
C LEU A 125 1.06 -7.45 3.63
N ILE A 126 1.67 -6.26 3.72
CA ILE A 126 1.52 -5.37 4.89
C ILE A 126 0.05 -4.96 5.07
N TYR A 127 -0.64 -4.57 3.99
CA TYR A 127 -2.06 -4.23 4.08
C TYR A 127 -2.95 -5.43 4.37
N LYS A 128 -2.59 -6.63 3.89
CA LYS A 128 -3.36 -7.85 4.10
C LYS A 128 -3.22 -8.41 5.52
N PHE A 129 -2.06 -8.22 6.14
CA PHE A 129 -1.72 -8.75 7.46
C PHE A 129 -1.51 -7.62 8.47
N THR A 130 -2.54 -6.82 8.70
CA THR A 130 -2.49 -5.63 9.58
C THR A 130 -2.09 -5.92 11.02
N ASN A 131 -2.24 -7.17 11.47
CA ASN A 131 -1.94 -7.59 12.84
C ASN A 131 -0.52 -8.15 12.99
N LEU A 132 0.22 -8.28 11.89
CA LEU A 132 1.60 -8.76 11.91
C LEU A 132 2.54 -7.56 11.77
N THR A 133 3.58 -7.57 12.58
CA THR A 133 4.72 -6.67 12.42
C THR A 133 5.50 -7.04 11.15
N ARG A 134 6.33 -6.10 10.72
CA ARG A 134 7.17 -6.28 9.54
C ARG A 134 8.17 -7.42 9.72
N GLU A 135 8.75 -7.55 10.91
CA GLU A 135 9.64 -8.64 11.30
C GLU A 135 8.91 -10.00 11.32
N GLU A 136 7.66 -10.03 11.77
CA GLU A 136 6.83 -11.24 11.74
C GLU A 136 6.46 -11.65 10.32
N LEU A 137 6.21 -10.70 9.42
CA LEU A 137 5.99 -10.98 8.00
C LEU A 137 7.24 -11.60 7.35
N GLU A 138 8.43 -11.04 7.61
CA GLU A 138 9.68 -11.61 7.12
C GLU A 138 9.88 -13.04 7.60
N ALA A 139 9.69 -13.29 8.89
CA ALA A 139 9.86 -14.60 9.47
C ALA A 139 8.84 -15.60 8.90
N MET A 140 7.58 -15.19 8.81
CA MET A 140 6.48 -16.01 8.32
C MET A 140 6.67 -16.45 6.87
N PHE A 141 7.21 -15.56 6.03
CA PHE A 141 7.41 -15.86 4.62
C PHE A 141 8.86 -16.28 4.28
N SER A 142 9.79 -16.18 5.23
CA SER A 142 11.23 -16.42 5.02
C SER A 142 11.82 -15.60 3.86
N ILE A 143 11.38 -14.35 3.69
CA ILE A 143 11.80 -13.48 2.57
C ILE A 143 12.79 -12.44 3.10
N SER A 144 14.08 -12.74 3.06
CA SER A 144 15.13 -11.75 3.39
C SER A 144 15.22 -10.62 2.38
N ASP A 145 14.78 -10.85 1.15
CA ASP A 145 14.85 -9.89 0.04
C ASP A 145 13.96 -8.66 0.26
N LEU A 146 12.98 -8.75 1.17
CA LEU A 146 12.15 -7.59 1.54
C LEU A 146 12.96 -6.47 2.20
N LYS A 147 14.12 -6.76 2.82
CA LYS A 147 14.94 -5.74 3.49
C LYS A 147 15.61 -4.75 2.53
N GLU A 148 15.79 -5.16 1.29
CA GLU A 148 16.45 -4.36 0.27
C GLU A 148 15.51 -3.38 -0.41
N THR A 149 14.20 -3.54 -0.23
CA THR A 149 13.22 -2.65 -0.87
C THR A 149 13.27 -1.26 -0.24
N ARG A 150 12.99 -0.22 -1.04
CA ARG A 150 12.96 1.16 -0.53
C ARG A 150 11.84 1.36 0.48
N PHE A 151 10.68 0.78 0.21
CA PHE A 151 9.52 0.83 1.09
C PHE A 151 9.82 0.22 2.48
N TYR A 152 10.64 -0.83 2.52
CA TYR A 152 11.10 -1.40 3.77
C TYR A 152 11.99 -0.44 4.57
N GLN A 153 13.00 0.11 3.91
CA GLN A 153 13.98 0.99 4.56
C GLN A 153 13.34 2.29 5.04
N GLU A 154 12.46 2.89 4.23
CA GLU A 154 11.72 4.11 4.59
C GLU A 154 10.82 3.88 5.81
N GLY A 155 10.01 2.82 5.81
CA GLY A 155 9.12 2.54 6.96
C GLY A 155 9.90 2.25 8.25
N LYS A 156 11.07 1.61 8.17
CA LYS A 156 11.94 1.38 9.35
C LYS A 156 12.54 2.67 9.89
N LEU A 157 12.98 3.57 9.00
CA LEU A 157 13.50 4.88 9.38
C LEU A 157 12.41 5.75 10.01
N GLU A 158 11.23 5.81 9.41
CA GLU A 158 10.09 6.54 9.94
C GLU A 158 9.67 6.02 11.31
N GLY A 159 9.57 4.71 11.49
CA GLY A 159 9.26 4.08 12.78
C GLY A 159 10.28 4.41 13.86
N LYS A 160 11.58 4.39 13.54
CA LYS A 160 12.64 4.77 14.48
C LYS A 160 12.58 6.25 14.87
N LEU A 161 12.27 7.13 13.93
CA LEU A 161 12.11 8.57 14.20
C LEU A 161 10.89 8.83 15.08
N LYS A 162 9.74 8.22 14.75
CA LYS A 162 8.52 8.31 15.57
C LYS A 162 8.75 7.77 16.98
N GLY A 163 9.31 6.58 17.14
CA GLY A 163 9.58 6.01 18.47
C GLY A 163 10.55 6.83 19.31
N LYS A 164 11.55 7.48 18.68
CA LYS A 164 12.44 8.41 19.40
C LYS A 164 11.67 9.66 19.86
N LEU A 165 10.78 10.19 19.05
CA LEU A 165 9.96 11.35 19.39
C LEU A 165 8.93 11.00 20.48
N GLU A 166 8.18 9.91 20.31
CA GLU A 166 7.21 9.39 21.28
C GLU A 166 7.87 9.11 22.63
N GLY A 167 9.01 8.40 22.66
CA GLY A 167 9.72 8.14 23.91
C GLY A 167 10.23 9.41 24.61
N LYS A 168 10.58 10.47 23.85
CA LYS A 168 10.88 11.78 24.44
C LYS A 168 9.60 12.39 25.05
N LEU A 169 8.49 12.41 24.32
CA LEU A 169 7.22 12.97 24.79
C LEU A 169 6.67 12.23 26.02
N GLU A 170 6.72 10.90 26.04
CA GLU A 170 6.29 10.06 27.16
C GLU A 170 7.13 10.27 28.43
N SER A 171 8.36 10.78 28.31
CA SER A 171 9.21 11.08 29.47
C SER A 171 8.86 12.40 30.16
N ILE A 172 8.12 13.30 29.49
CA ILE A 172 7.77 14.65 29.97
C ILE A 172 7.05 14.62 31.32
N PRO A 173 5.99 13.81 31.57
CA PRO A 173 5.31 13.77 32.87
C PRO A 173 6.26 13.45 34.02
N ARG A 174 7.21 12.53 33.80
CA ARG A 174 8.19 12.14 34.81
C ARG A 174 9.19 13.26 35.09
N LEU A 175 9.61 14.00 34.07
CA LEU A 175 10.51 15.14 34.23
C LEU A 175 9.82 16.32 34.94
N LEU A 176 8.54 16.57 34.65
CA LEU A 176 7.72 17.53 35.40
C LEU A 176 7.61 17.14 36.88
N ALA A 177 7.38 15.85 37.18
CA ALA A 177 7.31 15.35 38.55
C ALA A 177 8.65 15.48 39.31
N LEU A 178 9.78 15.54 38.58
CA LEU A 178 11.10 15.82 39.14
C LEU A 178 11.37 17.33 39.32
N GLY A 179 10.39 18.20 39.01
CA GLY A 179 10.46 19.64 39.22
C GLY A 179 11.10 20.44 38.09
N LEU A 180 11.31 19.84 36.91
CA LEU A 180 11.81 20.58 35.74
C LEU A 180 10.68 21.42 35.12
N ASN A 181 11.00 22.62 34.66
CA ASN A 181 10.06 23.46 33.90
C ASN A 181 10.04 23.12 32.40
N VAL A 182 9.06 23.67 31.68
CA VAL A 182 8.82 23.39 30.26
C VAL A 182 10.06 23.70 29.41
N GLU A 183 10.74 24.81 29.68
CA GLU A 183 11.94 25.24 28.96
C GLU A 183 13.12 24.28 29.20
N GLN A 184 13.32 23.84 30.44
CA GLN A 184 14.36 22.88 30.81
C GLN A 184 14.09 21.51 30.18
N ILE A 185 12.84 21.07 30.12
CA ILE A 185 12.45 19.81 29.49
C ILE A 185 12.64 19.88 27.97
N ALA A 186 12.19 20.97 27.33
CA ALA A 186 12.39 21.21 25.90
C ALA A 186 13.89 21.17 25.54
N GLN A 187 14.72 21.83 26.34
CA GLN A 187 16.17 21.82 26.16
C GLN A 187 16.80 20.43 26.40
N ALA A 188 16.41 19.75 27.48
CA ALA A 188 16.98 18.44 27.84
C ALA A 188 16.61 17.34 26.83
N LEU A 189 15.41 17.42 26.27
CA LEU A 189 14.91 16.46 25.30
C LEU A 189 15.17 16.90 23.86
N ASP A 190 15.75 18.08 23.60
CA ASP A 190 15.92 18.64 22.25
C ASP A 190 14.59 18.58 21.48
N LEU A 191 13.58 19.22 22.06
CA LEU A 191 12.21 19.37 21.56
C LEU A 191 11.85 20.84 21.48
N GLU A 192 10.87 21.17 20.65
CA GLU A 192 10.29 22.51 20.65
C GLU A 192 9.43 22.72 21.91
N ILE A 193 9.49 23.92 22.48
CA ILE A 193 8.69 24.30 23.66
C ILE A 193 7.21 24.01 23.44
N VAL A 194 6.70 24.25 22.22
CA VAL A 194 5.30 23.99 21.85
C VAL A 194 4.93 22.52 22.01
N GLN A 195 5.82 21.59 21.64
CA GLN A 195 5.58 20.15 21.76
C GLN A 195 5.52 19.72 23.22
N VAL A 196 6.37 20.31 24.08
CA VAL A 196 6.36 20.04 25.52
C VAL A 196 5.10 20.62 26.16
N GLN A 197 4.74 21.85 25.81
CA GLN A 197 3.55 22.53 26.33
C GLN A 197 2.26 21.77 25.98
N GLN A 198 2.13 21.26 24.75
CA GLN A 198 1.00 20.44 24.34
C GLN A 198 0.80 19.20 25.23
N VAL A 199 1.89 18.53 25.59
CA VAL A 199 1.83 17.38 26.51
C VAL A 199 1.42 17.84 27.91
N VAL A 200 2.00 18.92 28.43
CA VAL A 200 1.66 19.49 29.75
C VAL A 200 0.17 19.89 29.83
N ASP A 201 -0.35 20.55 28.81
CA ASP A 201 -1.75 20.98 28.73
C ASP A 201 -2.69 19.76 28.68
N SER A 202 -2.31 18.71 27.95
CA SER A 202 -3.08 17.46 27.88
C SER A 202 -3.15 16.70 29.22
N LEU A 203 -2.10 16.77 30.03
CA LEU A 203 -2.08 16.20 31.39
C LEU A 203 -2.97 16.99 32.35
N SER A 204 -3.01 18.31 32.18
CA SER A 204 -3.82 19.22 33.01
C SER A 204 -5.32 19.01 32.77
N ASN A 205 -5.72 18.85 31.50
CA ASN A 205 -7.11 18.57 31.12
C ASN A 205 -7.62 17.18 31.55
N ASN A 206 -6.73 16.21 31.78
CA ASN A 206 -7.09 14.87 32.26
C ASN A 206 -7.24 14.77 33.79
N GLN A 207 -6.91 15.83 34.54
CA GLN A 207 -7.12 15.88 36.00
C GLN A 207 -8.45 16.54 36.41
N GLU A 208 -9.19 17.14 35.46
CA GLU A 208 -10.47 17.84 35.70
C GLU A 208 -11.72 17.02 35.32
N ASN A 209 -11.58 15.76 34.89
CA ASN A 209 -12.68 14.79 34.67
C ASN A 209 -12.59 13.62 35.64
#